data_AF-A0A7S0DDM1-F1
#
_entry.id   AF-A0A7S0DDM1-F1
#
_cell.length_a   1.000
_cell.length_b   1.000
_cell.length_c   1.000
_cell.angle_alpha   90.00
_cell.angle_beta   90.00
_cell.angle_gamma   90.00
#
_symmetry.space_group_name_H-M   'P 1'
#
loop_
_entity.id
_entity.type
_entity.pdbx_description
1 polymer ?
#
loop_
_entity_poly.entity_id
_entity_poly.type
_entity_poly.pdbx_seq_one_letter_code
_entity_poly.pdbx_strand_id
1 'polypeptide(L)'
;MSEVDLSNLDPAFDGVLRPGAAGATSCEYFQDRNKRWPFHCDAEGYRLLARLLRAATPVVGAVQAKIDAACDVAGDPNGRAAADAVVAEGQRIYARKPNMGEHDVTWSQEEYGHLGLQKEYIRYKSVQRLTEAWACLQRAKRAGLFFELDETPLKENETPSVPLRWASLGGGPGFELLAVKWFFEKHFPRYDLDLVSLDLEASWREAAEGLGLRFNTWDVRDGDELERAAGGPVDYAVASYVLKMYMANEPCARWLGEKLNSASNRLRAALIVSRDENLEAASRLVRDASIGNATVVPLMDPNGGRDDRQLAFAPGGWTRPTNAAGEPREAPLTFPNVPYEEHKRRRGGGGHGNNQGGRHRDGGFRDGGFRRGNGGGWSDHRRDRGGGGERPRDAGRW
;
A
#
# COMPACT_ATOMS: atom_id res chain seq x y z
N MET A 1 14.59 2.10 25.97
CA MET A 1 14.17 1.20 24.89
C MET A 1 14.86 -0.12 25.12
N SER A 2 14.14 -1.22 25.34
CA SER A 2 14.78 -2.55 25.40
C SER A 2 15.46 -2.83 24.07
N GLU A 3 16.67 -3.39 24.10
CA GLU A 3 17.47 -3.68 22.93
C GLU A 3 16.75 -4.71 22.05
N VAL A 4 16.22 -4.28 20.91
CA VAL A 4 15.65 -5.20 19.93
C VAL A 4 16.79 -5.66 19.05
N ASP A 5 17.15 -6.94 19.17
CA ASP A 5 18.19 -7.56 18.34
C ASP A 5 17.87 -7.46 16.82
N LEU A 6 18.65 -6.68 16.09
CA LEU A 6 18.57 -6.54 14.63
C LEU A 6 19.74 -7.26 13.93
N SER A 7 20.40 -8.20 14.61
CA SER A 7 21.42 -9.05 14.00
C SER A 7 20.78 -10.03 13.01
N ASN A 8 21.57 -10.48 12.04
CA ASN A 8 21.20 -11.53 11.07
C ASN A 8 19.97 -11.21 10.19
N LEU A 9 19.65 -9.92 9.99
CA LEU A 9 18.64 -9.51 9.01
C LEU A 9 19.16 -9.63 7.57
N ASP A 10 18.25 -9.68 6.59
CA ASP A 10 18.66 -9.59 5.17
C ASP A 10 19.48 -8.30 4.96
N PRO A 11 20.61 -8.35 4.22
CA PRO A 11 21.49 -7.20 4.05
C PRO A 11 20.81 -5.96 3.46
N ALA A 12 19.71 -6.10 2.71
CA ALA A 12 18.97 -4.94 2.20
C ALA A 12 18.30 -4.12 3.33
N PHE A 13 18.03 -4.75 4.48
CA PHE A 13 17.44 -4.11 5.66
C PHE A 13 18.47 -3.37 6.53
N ASP A 14 19.77 -3.53 6.26
CA ASP A 14 20.80 -2.81 7.01
C ASP A 14 20.56 -1.29 6.97
N GLY A 15 20.55 -0.64 8.14
CA GLY A 15 20.30 0.80 8.26
C GLY A 15 18.91 1.28 7.79
N VAL A 16 17.95 0.38 7.50
CA VAL A 16 16.54 0.73 7.21
C VAL A 16 15.83 1.25 8.45
N LEU A 17 16.16 0.71 9.62
CA LEU A 17 15.63 1.15 10.91
C LEU A 17 16.80 1.55 11.81
N ARG A 18 16.77 2.77 12.33
CA ARG A 18 17.83 3.32 13.16
C ARG A 18 17.25 3.81 14.49
N PRO A 19 17.85 3.43 15.63
CA PRO A 19 17.43 3.99 16.90
C PRO A 19 17.68 5.51 16.91
N GLY A 20 16.86 6.24 17.65
CA GLY A 20 17.14 7.65 17.92
C GLY A 20 18.47 7.83 18.66
N ALA A 21 19.04 9.03 18.56
CA ALA A 21 20.19 9.42 19.39
C ALA A 21 19.86 9.24 20.88
N ALA A 22 20.88 9.10 21.73
CA ALA A 22 20.67 8.98 23.18
C ALA A 22 19.84 10.17 23.70
N GLY A 23 18.66 9.88 24.27
CA GLY A 23 17.69 10.87 24.74
C GLY A 23 16.61 11.28 23.73
N ALA A 24 16.67 10.83 22.47
CA ALA A 24 15.62 11.04 21.49
C ALA A 24 14.41 10.12 21.76
N THR A 25 13.21 10.66 21.60
CA THR A 25 11.94 9.92 21.71
C THR A 25 11.48 9.33 20.37
N SER A 26 12.15 9.68 19.28
CA SER A 26 11.85 9.23 17.92
C SER A 26 12.96 8.36 17.35
N CYS A 27 12.58 7.42 16.47
CA CYS A 27 13.47 6.57 15.69
C CYS A 27 13.34 6.91 14.21
N GLU A 28 14.41 6.71 13.45
CA GLU A 28 14.46 6.96 12.01
C GLU A 28 14.23 5.66 11.24
N TYR A 29 13.44 5.71 10.17
CA TYR A 29 13.28 4.59 9.26
C TYR A 29 13.16 5.03 7.79
N PHE A 30 13.35 4.09 6.87
CA PHE A 30 13.31 4.33 5.42
C PHE A 30 12.36 3.37 4.73
N GLN A 31 11.60 3.89 3.76
CA GLN A 31 10.71 3.08 2.91
C GLN A 31 11.24 2.94 1.48
N ASP A 32 12.32 3.65 1.13
CA ASP A 32 12.91 3.65 -0.21
C ASP A 32 14.21 2.85 -0.26
N ARG A 33 14.47 2.25 -1.42
CA ARG A 33 15.65 1.41 -1.69
C ARG A 33 16.98 2.10 -1.35
N ASN A 34 17.08 3.40 -1.58
CA ASN A 34 18.32 4.15 -1.44
C ASN A 34 18.44 4.82 -0.06
N LYS A 35 17.47 4.62 0.83
CA LYS A 35 17.40 5.25 2.16
C LYS A 35 17.60 6.77 2.04
N ARG A 36 16.98 7.36 1.02
CA ARG A 36 17.14 8.77 0.68
C ARG A 36 16.23 9.65 1.53
N TRP A 37 15.06 9.15 1.89
CA TRP A 37 14.01 9.95 2.52
C TRP A 37 13.70 9.39 3.90
N PRO A 38 14.22 10.01 4.97
CA PRO A 38 14.02 9.53 6.32
C PRO A 38 12.63 9.84 6.83
N PHE A 39 12.09 8.88 7.58
CA PHE A 39 10.84 8.97 8.30
C PHE A 39 11.10 8.82 9.79
N HIS A 40 10.14 9.27 10.60
CA HIS A 40 10.24 9.19 12.05
C HIS A 40 9.06 8.45 12.64
N CYS A 41 9.32 7.60 13.62
CA CYS A 41 8.29 6.91 14.41
C CYS A 41 8.67 6.93 15.89
N ASP A 42 7.72 6.58 16.76
CA ASP A 42 7.97 6.45 18.19
C ASP A 42 8.58 5.07 18.55
N ALA A 43 8.72 4.80 19.85
CA ALA A 43 9.23 3.52 20.36
C ALA A 43 8.33 2.32 20.03
N GLU A 44 7.04 2.54 19.78
CA GLU A 44 6.15 1.49 19.30
C GLU A 44 6.42 1.19 17.82
N GLY A 45 6.51 2.23 16.99
CA GLY A 45 6.84 2.10 15.58
C GLY A 45 8.17 1.39 15.36
N TYR A 46 9.17 1.70 16.19
CA TYR A 46 10.46 1.00 16.17
C TYR A 46 10.31 -0.51 16.43
N ARG A 47 9.54 -0.89 17.46
CA ARG A 47 9.30 -2.31 17.78
C ARG A 47 8.54 -3.04 16.68
N LEU A 48 7.53 -2.39 16.08
CA LEU A 48 6.76 -2.95 14.97
C LEU A 48 7.63 -3.16 13.72
N LEU A 49 8.45 -2.18 13.36
CA LEU A 49 9.37 -2.29 12.24
C LEU A 49 10.43 -3.36 12.48
N ALA A 50 11.01 -3.42 13.68
CA ALA A 50 11.96 -4.48 14.01
C ALA A 50 11.33 -5.88 13.91
N ARG A 51 10.08 -6.04 14.38
CA ARG A 51 9.30 -7.28 14.23
C ARG A 51 9.08 -7.63 12.76
N LEU A 52 8.78 -6.65 11.92
CA LEU A 52 8.65 -6.81 10.47
C LEU A 52 9.94 -7.26 9.80
N LEU A 53 11.06 -6.59 10.06
CA LEU A 53 12.32 -6.94 9.39
C LEU A 53 12.74 -8.38 9.72
N ARG A 54 12.54 -8.81 10.98
CA ARG A 54 12.75 -10.20 11.39
C ARG A 54 11.81 -11.18 10.70
N ALA A 55 10.53 -10.84 10.53
CA ALA A 55 9.57 -11.69 9.83
C ALA A 55 9.85 -11.77 8.32
N ALA A 56 10.26 -10.67 7.70
CA ALA A 56 10.51 -10.60 6.26
C ALA A 56 11.84 -11.25 5.86
N THR A 57 12.86 -11.24 6.72
CA THR A 57 14.20 -11.81 6.44
C THR A 57 14.15 -13.28 5.95
N PRO A 58 13.52 -14.23 6.67
CA PRO A 58 13.45 -15.62 6.21
C PRO A 58 12.66 -15.75 4.90
N VAL A 59 11.67 -14.89 4.66
CA VAL A 59 10.89 -14.88 3.41
C VAL A 59 11.75 -14.42 2.22
N VAL A 60 12.60 -13.40 2.40
CA VAL A 60 13.59 -13.01 1.37
C VAL A 60 14.56 -14.17 1.11
N GLY A 61 15.01 -14.85 2.17
CA GLY A 61 15.87 -16.03 2.07
C GLY A 61 15.22 -17.18 1.30
N ALA A 62 13.94 -17.45 1.54
CA ALA A 62 13.18 -18.48 0.83
C ALA A 62 13.05 -18.17 -0.67
N VAL A 63 12.78 -16.92 -1.04
CA VAL A 63 12.77 -16.51 -2.46
C VAL A 63 14.16 -16.65 -3.09
N GLN A 64 15.24 -16.33 -2.37
CA GLN A 64 16.60 -16.59 -2.87
C GLN A 64 16.85 -18.09 -3.07
N ALA A 65 16.42 -18.94 -2.14
CA ALA A 65 16.56 -20.38 -2.26
C ALA A 65 15.82 -20.93 -3.49
N LYS A 66 14.64 -20.38 -3.84
CA LYS A 66 13.94 -20.69 -5.08
C LYS A 66 14.73 -20.30 -6.32
N ILE A 67 15.32 -19.11 -6.33
CA ILE A 67 16.17 -18.65 -7.44
C ILE A 67 17.37 -19.61 -7.59
N ASP A 68 18.03 -19.93 -6.48
CA ASP A 68 19.19 -20.83 -6.47
C ASP A 68 18.83 -22.23 -6.98
N ALA A 69 17.66 -22.77 -6.58
CA ALA A 69 17.16 -24.05 -7.06
C ALA A 69 16.79 -24.02 -8.56
N ALA A 70 16.11 -22.97 -9.02
CA ALA A 70 15.72 -22.81 -10.41
C ALA A 70 16.93 -22.66 -11.36
N CYS A 71 18.07 -22.17 -10.84
CA CYS A 71 19.31 -21.99 -11.58
C CYS A 71 20.33 -23.13 -11.34
N ASP A 72 19.94 -24.22 -10.64
CA ASP A 72 20.81 -25.34 -10.26
C ASP A 72 22.19 -24.90 -9.71
N VAL A 73 22.17 -23.97 -8.75
CA VAL A 73 23.39 -23.42 -8.15
C VAL A 73 24.32 -24.48 -7.55
N ALA A 74 23.77 -25.60 -7.10
CA ALA A 74 24.54 -26.68 -6.47
C ALA A 74 25.16 -27.65 -7.50
N GLY A 75 24.55 -27.81 -8.68
CA GLY A 75 24.95 -28.79 -9.70
C GLY A 75 25.60 -28.19 -10.94
N ASP A 76 25.25 -26.96 -11.34
CA ASP A 76 25.77 -26.28 -12.52
C ASP A 76 26.89 -25.29 -12.14
N PRO A 77 28.10 -25.41 -12.72
CA PRO A 77 29.18 -24.42 -12.55
C PRO A 77 28.77 -22.97 -12.88
N ASN A 78 27.79 -22.76 -13.76
CA ASN A 78 27.25 -21.45 -14.12
C ASN A 78 26.00 -21.07 -13.31
N GLY A 79 25.49 -21.96 -12.46
CA GLY A 79 24.22 -21.76 -11.75
C GLY A 79 24.23 -20.52 -10.85
N ARG A 80 25.36 -20.23 -10.19
CA ARG A 80 25.52 -18.99 -9.41
C ARG A 80 25.40 -17.73 -10.27
N ALA A 81 26.06 -17.70 -11.43
CA ALA A 81 26.01 -16.56 -12.33
C ALA A 81 24.58 -16.37 -12.91
N ALA A 82 23.88 -17.47 -13.19
CA ALA A 82 22.48 -17.43 -13.61
C ALA A 82 21.55 -16.88 -12.51
N ALA A 83 21.71 -17.34 -11.27
CA ALA A 83 20.96 -16.83 -10.13
C ALA A 83 21.19 -15.32 -9.91
N ASP A 84 22.44 -14.86 -10.02
CA ASP A 84 22.79 -13.44 -9.92
C ASP A 84 22.14 -12.61 -11.05
N ALA A 85 22.05 -13.17 -12.26
CA ALA A 85 21.36 -12.53 -13.37
C ALA A 85 19.85 -12.37 -13.12
N VAL A 86 19.19 -13.38 -12.52
CA VAL A 86 17.77 -13.29 -12.12
C VAL A 86 17.57 -12.19 -11.07
N VAL A 87 18.43 -12.12 -10.06
CA VAL A 87 18.37 -11.05 -9.04
C VAL A 87 18.58 -9.67 -9.68
N ALA A 88 19.55 -9.54 -10.58
CA ALA A 88 19.85 -8.30 -11.29
C ALA A 88 18.70 -7.85 -12.20
N GLU A 89 18.02 -8.78 -12.89
CA GLU A 89 16.81 -8.48 -13.67
C GLU A 89 15.69 -7.97 -12.76
N GLY A 90 15.44 -8.64 -11.63
CA GLY A 90 14.47 -8.20 -10.64
C GLY A 90 14.68 -6.76 -10.16
N GLN A 91 15.94 -6.42 -9.86
CA GLN A 91 16.33 -5.05 -9.51
C GLN A 91 16.08 -4.05 -10.64
N ARG A 92 16.27 -4.44 -11.90
CA ARG A 92 16.01 -3.61 -13.07
C ARG A 92 14.50 -3.41 -13.28
N ILE A 93 13.70 -4.47 -13.18
CA ILE A 93 12.22 -4.40 -13.27
C ILE A 93 11.67 -3.47 -12.18
N TYR A 94 12.13 -3.62 -10.93
CA TYR A 94 11.68 -2.77 -9.81
C TYR A 94 12.06 -1.29 -10.01
N ALA A 95 13.25 -1.03 -10.56
CA ALA A 95 13.75 0.33 -10.78
C ALA A 95 13.06 1.02 -11.95
N ARG A 96 12.86 0.32 -13.08
CA ARG A 96 12.28 0.88 -14.30
C ARG A 96 10.79 1.17 -14.18
N LYS A 97 10.03 0.30 -13.49
CA LYS A 97 8.55 0.37 -13.41
C LYS A 97 7.94 0.63 -14.79
N PRO A 98 8.20 -0.27 -15.75
CA PRO A 98 8.09 0.03 -17.18
C PRO A 98 6.69 0.46 -17.63
N ASN A 99 5.64 0.02 -16.92
CA ASN A 99 4.25 0.32 -17.28
C ASN A 99 3.70 1.58 -16.58
N MET A 100 4.48 2.20 -15.68
CA MET A 100 4.06 3.37 -14.91
C MET A 100 3.93 4.59 -15.82
N GLY A 101 2.69 4.97 -16.14
CA GLY A 101 2.34 6.16 -16.92
C GLY A 101 1.43 5.91 -18.12
N GLU A 102 1.42 4.70 -18.69
CA GLU A 102 0.57 4.36 -19.85
C GLU A 102 -0.77 3.74 -19.42
N HIS A 103 -0.77 2.94 -18.35
CA HIS A 103 -1.96 2.18 -17.91
C HIS A 103 -2.25 2.30 -16.41
N ASP A 104 -1.60 3.22 -15.68
CA ASP A 104 -1.61 3.31 -14.22
C ASP A 104 -1.17 2.01 -13.47
N VAL A 105 -0.76 0.97 -14.20
CA VAL A 105 -0.21 -0.29 -13.68
C VAL A 105 1.32 -0.19 -13.58
N THR A 106 1.92 -0.72 -12.51
CA THR A 106 3.38 -0.61 -12.31
C THR A 106 4.15 -1.72 -13.03
N TRP A 107 3.62 -2.96 -13.01
CA TRP A 107 4.25 -4.15 -13.58
C TRP A 107 3.19 -5.02 -14.28
N SER A 108 3.56 -5.67 -15.36
CA SER A 108 2.72 -6.70 -15.99
C SER A 108 2.60 -7.93 -15.08
N GLN A 109 1.65 -8.82 -15.35
CA GLN A 109 1.51 -10.07 -14.60
C GLN A 109 2.80 -10.91 -14.65
N GLU A 110 3.41 -11.01 -15.83
CA GLU A 110 4.68 -11.72 -16.03
C GLU A 110 5.82 -11.11 -15.21
N GLU A 111 5.93 -9.77 -15.20
CA GLU A 111 6.91 -9.07 -14.38
C GLU A 111 6.65 -9.29 -12.89
N TYR A 112 5.38 -9.24 -12.46
CA TYR A 112 4.96 -9.43 -11.07
C TYR A 112 5.26 -10.85 -10.54
N GLY A 113 5.18 -11.86 -11.40
CA GLY A 113 5.59 -13.24 -11.11
C GLY A 113 7.11 -13.50 -11.14
N HIS A 114 7.93 -12.55 -11.60
CA HIS A 114 9.37 -12.75 -11.73
C HIS A 114 10.06 -12.84 -10.35
N LEU A 115 10.71 -13.97 -10.04
CA LEU A 115 11.32 -14.24 -8.72
C LEU A 115 12.28 -13.14 -8.23
N GLY A 116 13.11 -12.59 -9.13
CA GLY A 116 13.99 -11.47 -8.79
C GLY A 116 13.21 -10.21 -8.39
N LEU A 117 12.07 -9.93 -9.05
CA LEU A 117 11.23 -8.80 -8.67
C LEU A 117 10.57 -9.08 -7.32
N GLN A 118 10.09 -10.31 -7.10
CA GLN A 118 9.47 -10.68 -5.83
C GLN A 118 10.38 -10.45 -4.64
N LYS A 119 11.66 -10.83 -4.79
CA LYS A 119 12.69 -10.59 -3.79
C LYS A 119 12.83 -9.09 -3.46
N GLU A 120 12.91 -8.23 -4.47
CA GLU A 120 13.03 -6.77 -4.27
C GLU A 120 11.72 -6.15 -3.74
N TYR A 121 10.56 -6.65 -4.17
CA TYR A 121 9.26 -6.23 -3.65
C TYR A 121 9.18 -6.50 -2.14
N ILE A 122 9.53 -7.71 -1.68
CA ILE A 122 9.54 -8.04 -0.26
C ILE A 122 10.48 -7.11 0.52
N ARG A 123 11.67 -6.82 -0.02
CA ARG A 123 12.66 -5.95 0.64
C ARG A 123 12.20 -4.51 0.85
N TYR A 124 11.50 -3.91 -0.10
CA TYR A 124 11.15 -2.49 0.01
C TYR A 124 9.68 -2.24 0.33
N LYS A 125 8.78 -3.06 -0.23
CA LYS A 125 7.35 -2.88 -0.02
C LYS A 125 6.90 -3.36 1.33
N SER A 126 7.57 -4.32 1.99
CA SER A 126 7.20 -4.76 3.34
C SER A 126 7.06 -3.59 4.33
N VAL A 127 8.08 -2.73 4.42
CA VAL A 127 8.08 -1.55 5.30
C VAL A 127 6.96 -0.59 4.93
N GLN A 128 6.81 -0.32 3.63
CA GLN A 128 5.77 0.56 3.12
C GLN A 128 4.36 0.04 3.46
N ARG A 129 4.07 -1.23 3.13
CA ARG A 129 2.76 -1.86 3.35
C ARG A 129 2.39 -1.89 4.82
N LEU A 130 3.31 -2.27 5.70
CA LEU A 130 3.05 -2.31 7.13
C LEU A 130 2.71 -0.92 7.68
N THR A 131 3.57 0.06 7.42
CA THR A 131 3.45 1.39 8.04
C THR A 131 2.20 2.14 7.58
N GLU A 132 1.87 2.05 6.28
CA GLU A 132 0.68 2.69 5.73
C GLU A 132 -0.61 1.98 6.18
N ALA A 133 -0.63 0.65 6.21
CA ALA A 133 -1.77 -0.11 6.70
C ALA A 133 -2.00 0.12 8.20
N TRP A 134 -0.94 0.17 9.02
CA TRP A 134 -1.04 0.49 10.44
C TRP A 134 -1.65 1.88 10.68
N ALA A 135 -1.17 2.90 9.96
CA ALA A 135 -1.73 4.24 10.06
C ALA A 135 -3.21 4.30 9.61
N CYS A 136 -3.57 3.50 8.59
CA CYS A 136 -4.96 3.33 8.13
C CYS A 136 -5.83 2.71 9.22
N LEU A 137 -5.36 1.65 9.89
CA LEU A 137 -6.05 1.00 11.00
C LEU A 137 -6.25 1.94 12.20
N GLN A 138 -5.24 2.74 12.57
CA GLN A 138 -5.37 3.75 13.61
C GLN A 138 -6.47 4.77 13.28
N ARG A 139 -6.51 5.26 12.04
CA ARG A 139 -7.57 6.18 11.60
C ARG A 139 -8.93 5.52 11.53
N ALA A 140 -9.00 4.27 11.06
CA ALA A 140 -10.24 3.51 11.00
C ALA A 140 -10.84 3.30 12.39
N LYS A 141 -10.01 2.95 13.38
CA LYS A 141 -10.39 2.89 14.80
C LYS A 141 -10.91 4.24 15.29
N ARG A 142 -10.18 5.34 15.03
CA ARG A 142 -10.61 6.72 15.41
C ARG A 142 -11.90 7.17 14.72
N ALA A 143 -12.18 6.66 13.52
CA ALA A 143 -13.43 6.90 12.80
C ALA A 143 -14.60 6.07 13.35
N GLY A 144 -14.35 5.08 14.22
CA GLY A 144 -15.37 4.21 14.80
C GLY A 144 -15.75 3.01 13.91
N LEU A 145 -14.93 2.64 12.92
CA LEU A 145 -15.22 1.51 12.03
C LEU A 145 -15.15 0.15 12.73
N PHE A 146 -14.53 0.09 13.90
CA PHE A 146 -14.43 -1.10 14.73
C PHE A 146 -15.33 -1.04 15.98
N PHE A 147 -16.26 -0.09 16.05
CA PHE A 147 -17.07 0.16 17.24
C PHE A 147 -17.88 -1.06 17.70
N GLU A 148 -18.42 -1.85 16.77
CA GLU A 148 -19.14 -3.09 17.09
C GLU A 148 -18.25 -4.11 17.84
N LEU A 149 -16.93 -4.06 17.59
CA LEU A 149 -15.94 -4.91 18.26
C LEU A 149 -15.63 -4.43 19.67
N ASP A 150 -15.95 -3.19 20.03
CA ASP A 150 -15.83 -2.65 21.39
C ASP A 150 -17.11 -2.88 22.20
N GLU A 151 -18.29 -2.69 21.58
CA GLU A 151 -19.58 -2.70 22.29
C GLU A 151 -20.14 -4.09 22.61
N THR A 152 -19.75 -5.15 21.90
CA THR A 152 -20.33 -6.48 22.16
C THR A 152 -19.77 -7.05 23.47
N PRO A 153 -20.52 -7.11 24.59
CA PRO A 153 -20.03 -7.75 25.79
C PRO A 153 -20.16 -9.26 25.59
N LEU A 154 -19.03 -9.93 25.42
CA LEU A 154 -18.96 -11.38 25.54
C LEU A 154 -19.04 -11.70 27.03
N LYS A 155 -19.75 -12.76 27.41
CA LYS A 155 -19.76 -13.19 28.81
C LYS A 155 -18.33 -13.56 29.23
N GLU A 156 -17.97 -13.39 30.50
CA GLU A 156 -16.67 -13.85 31.01
C GLU A 156 -16.45 -15.32 30.60
N ASN A 157 -15.34 -15.60 29.90
CA ASN A 157 -14.95 -16.89 29.30
C ASN A 157 -15.58 -17.26 27.94
N GLU A 158 -16.28 -16.36 27.27
CA GLU A 158 -16.79 -16.58 25.92
C GLU A 158 -15.80 -16.03 24.88
N THR A 159 -15.01 -16.92 24.27
CA THR A 159 -14.31 -16.60 23.02
C THR A 159 -15.32 -16.64 21.87
N PRO A 160 -15.29 -15.68 20.91
CA PRO A 160 -16.08 -15.80 19.70
C PRO A 160 -15.78 -17.16 19.05
N SER A 161 -16.81 -17.95 18.78
CA SER A 161 -16.62 -19.32 18.26
C SER A 161 -16.06 -19.37 16.83
N VAL A 162 -15.96 -18.21 16.16
CA VAL A 162 -15.46 -18.07 14.80
C VAL A 162 -14.44 -16.91 14.76
N PRO A 163 -13.23 -17.13 14.20
CA PRO A 163 -12.23 -16.08 14.05
C PRO A 163 -12.72 -14.98 13.10
N LEU A 164 -12.32 -13.72 13.38
CA LEU A 164 -12.59 -12.60 12.49
C LEU A 164 -11.74 -12.74 11.22
N ARG A 165 -12.41 -12.82 10.07
CA ARG A 165 -11.72 -13.01 8.79
C ARG A 165 -11.36 -11.69 8.14
N TRP A 166 -10.07 -11.52 7.88
CA TRP A 166 -9.53 -10.43 7.08
C TRP A 166 -9.00 -10.93 5.75
N ALA A 167 -9.46 -10.33 4.66
CA ALA A 167 -8.93 -10.58 3.32
C ALA A 167 -8.08 -9.39 2.83
N SER A 168 -6.89 -9.65 2.31
CA SER A 168 -6.19 -8.68 1.46
C SER A 168 -6.54 -8.92 0.00
N LEU A 169 -7.07 -7.90 -0.68
CA LEU A 169 -7.53 -7.97 -2.07
C LEU A 169 -6.40 -7.51 -3.00
N GLY A 170 -5.82 -8.42 -3.78
CA GLY A 170 -4.60 -8.19 -4.55
C GLY A 170 -3.37 -7.97 -3.65
N GLY A 171 -3.26 -8.77 -2.59
CA GLY A 171 -2.32 -8.52 -1.49
C GLY A 171 -0.86 -8.95 -1.75
N GLY A 172 -0.60 -9.72 -2.80
CA GLY A 172 0.68 -10.41 -3.02
C GLY A 172 1.11 -11.18 -1.77
N PRO A 173 2.27 -10.86 -1.17
CA PRO A 173 2.73 -11.53 0.04
C PRO A 173 1.93 -11.16 1.31
N GLY A 174 1.06 -10.14 1.29
CA GLY A 174 0.14 -9.84 2.39
C GLY A 174 0.74 -9.06 3.58
N PHE A 175 1.76 -8.23 3.37
CA PHE A 175 2.42 -7.48 4.47
C PHE A 175 1.48 -6.54 5.25
N GLU A 176 0.45 -5.99 4.61
CA GLU A 176 -0.61 -5.24 5.28
C GLU A 176 -1.41 -6.08 6.27
N LEU A 177 -1.51 -7.41 6.08
CA LEU A 177 -2.16 -8.31 7.04
C LEU A 177 -1.30 -8.52 8.29
N LEU A 178 0.02 -8.30 8.24
CA LEU A 178 0.83 -8.23 9.47
C LEU A 178 0.48 -7.00 10.29
N ALA A 179 0.19 -5.86 9.64
CA ALA A 179 -0.27 -4.68 10.34
C ALA A 179 -1.64 -4.94 10.99
N VAL A 180 -2.56 -5.59 10.28
CA VAL A 180 -3.85 -6.05 10.84
C VAL A 180 -3.60 -6.95 12.04
N LYS A 181 -2.79 -8.00 11.88
CA LYS A 181 -2.47 -8.97 12.94
C LYS A 181 -2.03 -8.27 14.22
N TRP A 182 -0.99 -7.46 14.13
CA TRP A 182 -0.38 -6.84 15.31
C TRP A 182 -1.23 -5.71 15.88
N PHE A 183 -2.03 -5.05 15.06
CA PHE A 183 -2.97 -4.04 15.51
C PHE A 183 -4.09 -4.67 16.33
N PHE A 184 -4.67 -5.79 15.86
CA PHE A 184 -5.71 -6.53 16.57
C PHE A 184 -5.18 -7.25 17.79
N GLU A 185 -3.96 -7.82 17.75
CA GLU A 185 -3.27 -8.35 18.95
C GLU A 185 -3.20 -7.29 20.07
N LYS A 186 -3.00 -6.02 19.72
CA LYS A 186 -2.90 -4.92 20.69
C LYS A 186 -4.25 -4.37 21.13
N HIS A 187 -5.14 -4.10 20.18
CA HIS A 187 -6.35 -3.30 20.42
C HIS A 187 -7.61 -4.16 20.59
N PHE A 188 -7.61 -5.39 20.09
CA PHE A 188 -8.75 -6.30 20.11
C PHE A 188 -8.31 -7.74 20.47
N PRO A 189 -7.53 -7.94 21.57
CA PRO A 189 -6.84 -9.21 21.86
C PRO A 189 -7.78 -10.40 22.10
N ARG A 190 -9.08 -10.15 22.26
CA ARG A 190 -10.11 -11.17 22.46
C ARG A 190 -10.56 -11.88 21.18
N TYR A 191 -10.19 -11.36 20.01
CA TYR A 191 -10.59 -11.93 18.73
C TYR A 191 -9.43 -12.71 18.11
N ASP A 192 -9.67 -13.98 17.81
CA ASP A 192 -8.82 -14.73 16.90
C ASP A 192 -8.99 -14.19 15.48
N LEU A 193 -7.91 -14.24 14.69
CA LEU A 193 -7.92 -13.75 13.32
C LEU A 193 -7.71 -14.88 12.33
N ASP A 194 -8.49 -14.85 11.26
CA ASP A 194 -8.24 -15.62 10.06
C ASP A 194 -7.77 -14.67 8.95
N LEU A 195 -6.48 -14.70 8.65
CA LEU A 195 -5.83 -13.75 7.72
C LEU A 195 -5.52 -14.45 6.39
N VAL A 196 -6.11 -13.95 5.31
CA VAL A 196 -5.91 -14.50 3.96
C VAL A 196 -5.50 -13.41 2.96
N SER A 197 -4.36 -13.62 2.29
CA SER A 197 -3.97 -12.84 1.13
C SER A 197 -4.58 -13.46 -0.12
N LEU A 198 -5.30 -12.66 -0.90
CA LEU A 198 -5.90 -13.07 -2.17
C LEU A 198 -5.19 -12.31 -3.29
N ASP A 199 -4.64 -13.04 -4.25
CA ASP A 199 -3.93 -12.44 -5.40
C ASP A 199 -4.03 -13.35 -6.62
N LEU A 200 -3.97 -12.78 -7.82
CA LEU A 200 -3.97 -13.54 -9.07
C LEU A 200 -2.64 -14.30 -9.26
N GLU A 201 -1.53 -13.74 -8.79
CA GLU A 201 -0.19 -14.30 -8.95
C GLU A 201 0.10 -15.38 -7.90
N ALA A 202 -0.11 -16.65 -8.29
CA ALA A 202 0.02 -17.79 -7.39
C ALA A 202 1.42 -17.98 -6.78
N SER A 203 2.47 -17.47 -7.44
CA SER A 203 3.85 -17.63 -6.95
C SER A 203 4.14 -16.91 -5.63
N TRP A 204 3.28 -15.98 -5.19
CA TRP A 204 3.36 -15.34 -3.88
C TRP A 204 2.99 -16.23 -2.69
N ARG A 205 2.35 -17.38 -2.94
CA ARG A 205 1.83 -18.28 -1.90
C ARG A 205 2.84 -18.56 -0.79
N GLU A 206 4.03 -19.04 -1.15
CA GLU A 206 5.05 -19.40 -0.17
C GLU A 206 5.57 -18.18 0.61
N ALA A 207 5.56 -16.99 0.01
CA ALA A 207 5.93 -15.78 0.72
C ALA A 207 4.88 -15.41 1.77
N ALA A 208 3.60 -15.49 1.42
CA ALA A 208 2.50 -15.26 2.37
C ALA A 208 2.47 -16.31 3.49
N GLU A 209 2.60 -17.59 3.14
CA GLU A 209 2.66 -18.70 4.11
C GLU A 209 3.88 -18.60 5.02
N GLY A 210 5.03 -18.14 4.50
CA GLY A 210 6.24 -17.85 5.28
C GLY A 210 6.06 -16.70 6.29
N LEU A 211 5.07 -15.82 6.08
CA LEU A 211 4.66 -14.80 7.06
C LEU A 211 3.59 -15.31 8.05
N GLY A 212 3.17 -16.57 7.92
CA GLY A 212 2.11 -17.17 8.71
C GLY A 212 0.70 -16.75 8.29
N LEU A 213 0.50 -16.43 7.01
CA LEU A 213 -0.78 -16.05 6.42
C LEU A 213 -1.31 -17.19 5.54
N ARG A 214 -2.63 -17.25 5.34
CA ARG A 214 -3.18 -18.06 4.25
C ARG A 214 -3.04 -17.31 2.93
N PHE A 215 -2.95 -18.05 1.84
CA PHE A 215 -2.97 -17.49 0.49
C PHE A 215 -3.91 -18.29 -0.39
N ASN A 216 -4.70 -17.62 -1.23
CA ASN A 216 -5.48 -18.26 -2.28
C ASN A 216 -5.50 -17.42 -3.55
N THR A 217 -5.52 -18.10 -4.69
CA THR A 217 -5.58 -17.42 -5.98
C THR A 217 -6.98 -16.91 -6.25
N TRP A 218 -7.11 -15.63 -6.60
CA TRP A 218 -8.41 -15.00 -6.85
C TRP A 218 -8.24 -13.72 -7.70
N ASP A 219 -9.20 -13.46 -8.59
CA ASP A 219 -9.29 -12.24 -9.38
C ASP A 219 -10.17 -11.23 -8.65
N VAL A 220 -9.66 -10.02 -8.40
CA VAL A 220 -10.38 -8.95 -7.71
C VAL A 220 -11.68 -8.50 -8.40
N ARG A 221 -11.84 -8.85 -9.67
CA ARG A 221 -13.06 -8.59 -10.47
C ARG A 221 -14.15 -9.63 -10.23
N ASP A 222 -13.82 -10.77 -9.64
CA ASP A 222 -14.74 -11.89 -9.39
C ASP A 222 -15.28 -11.88 -7.95
N GLY A 223 -16.18 -10.93 -7.68
CA GLY A 223 -16.77 -10.75 -6.34
C GLY A 223 -17.61 -11.92 -5.84
N ASP A 224 -18.16 -12.73 -6.75
CA ASP A 224 -18.98 -13.90 -6.41
C ASP A 224 -18.13 -14.96 -5.70
N GLU A 225 -16.87 -15.10 -6.12
CA GLU A 225 -15.97 -16.13 -5.61
C GLU A 225 -15.10 -15.70 -4.43
N LEU A 226 -15.29 -14.47 -3.94
CA LEU A 226 -14.54 -13.95 -2.79
C LEU A 226 -14.61 -14.88 -1.58
N GLU A 227 -15.82 -15.30 -1.17
CA GLU A 227 -16.00 -16.11 0.04
C GLU A 227 -15.43 -17.52 -0.14
N ARG A 228 -15.56 -18.11 -1.34
CA ARG A 228 -14.94 -19.40 -1.64
C ARG A 228 -13.42 -19.31 -1.56
N ALA A 229 -12.83 -18.29 -2.19
CA ALA A 229 -11.39 -18.06 -2.18
C ALA A 229 -10.88 -17.71 -0.77
N ALA A 230 -11.65 -16.95 0.00
CA ALA A 230 -11.31 -16.60 1.38
C ALA A 230 -11.49 -17.78 2.34
N GLY A 231 -12.22 -18.84 1.98
CA GLY A 231 -12.54 -19.96 2.88
C GLY A 231 -13.71 -19.68 3.84
N GLY A 232 -14.61 -18.76 3.46
CA GLY A 232 -15.82 -18.39 4.18
C GLY A 232 -16.12 -16.89 4.12
N PRO A 233 -17.13 -16.42 4.86
CA PRO A 233 -17.49 -15.00 4.96
C PRO A 233 -16.31 -14.13 5.39
N VAL A 234 -16.17 -12.95 4.77
CA VAL A 234 -15.10 -11.98 5.08
C VAL A 234 -15.67 -10.86 5.92
N ASP A 235 -15.16 -10.67 7.14
CA ASP A 235 -15.59 -9.58 8.04
C ASP A 235 -15.01 -8.23 7.63
N TYR A 236 -13.73 -8.21 7.24
CA TYR A 236 -13.02 -7.00 6.84
C TYR A 236 -12.10 -7.27 5.65
N ALA A 237 -11.90 -6.25 4.83
CA ALA A 237 -10.97 -6.32 3.71
C ALA A 237 -9.97 -5.17 3.74
N VAL A 238 -8.81 -5.37 3.13
CA VAL A 238 -7.86 -4.31 2.80
C VAL A 238 -7.48 -4.41 1.33
N ALA A 239 -7.56 -3.29 0.61
CA ALA A 239 -7.08 -3.15 -0.77
C ALA A 239 -5.95 -2.14 -0.80
N SER A 240 -4.71 -2.63 -0.78
CA SER A 240 -3.51 -1.79 -0.73
C SER A 240 -2.93 -1.62 -2.14
N TYR A 241 -3.13 -0.45 -2.74
CA TYR A 241 -2.63 -0.04 -4.07
C TYR A 241 -3.25 -0.82 -5.24
N VAL A 242 -4.39 -1.45 -4.98
CA VAL A 242 -5.12 -2.25 -5.95
C VAL A 242 -6.32 -1.48 -6.49
N LEU A 243 -6.96 -0.65 -5.66
CA LEU A 243 -8.21 0.03 -6.01
C LEU A 243 -8.12 0.78 -7.34
N LYS A 244 -7.18 1.73 -7.46
CA LYS A 244 -7.05 2.56 -8.66
C LYS A 244 -6.72 1.73 -9.90
N MET A 245 -5.85 0.74 -9.76
CA MET A 245 -5.31 -0.02 -10.89
C MET A 245 -6.31 -1.05 -11.43
N TYR A 246 -7.04 -1.73 -10.54
CA TYR A 246 -7.76 -2.95 -10.90
C TYR A 246 -9.24 -2.96 -10.48
N MET A 247 -9.63 -2.14 -9.50
CA MET A 247 -10.98 -2.17 -8.93
C MET A 247 -11.78 -0.88 -9.15
N ALA A 248 -11.21 0.13 -9.81
CA ALA A 248 -11.89 1.40 -10.13
C ALA A 248 -12.85 1.24 -11.32
N ASN A 249 -13.76 0.28 -11.25
CA ASN A 249 -14.71 -0.09 -12.28
C ASN A 249 -16.07 -0.51 -11.67
N GLU A 250 -17.12 -0.48 -12.50
CA GLU A 250 -18.49 -0.79 -12.06
C GLU A 250 -18.65 -2.21 -11.48
N PRO A 251 -18.11 -3.29 -12.09
CA PRO A 251 -18.21 -4.62 -11.51
C PRO A 251 -17.69 -4.71 -10.08
N CYS A 252 -16.51 -4.11 -9.82
CA CYS A 252 -15.92 -4.11 -8.50
C CYS A 252 -16.72 -3.30 -7.49
N ALA A 253 -17.18 -2.11 -7.88
CA ALA A 253 -18.02 -1.28 -7.03
C ALA A 253 -19.35 -1.98 -6.67
N ARG A 254 -19.94 -2.70 -7.63
CA ARG A 254 -21.19 -3.45 -7.44
C ARG A 254 -21.03 -4.58 -6.42
N TRP A 255 -20.08 -5.49 -6.62
CA TRP A 255 -19.92 -6.61 -5.69
C TRP A 255 -19.48 -6.13 -4.30
N LEU A 256 -18.62 -5.10 -4.21
CA LEU A 256 -18.26 -4.52 -2.92
C LEU A 256 -19.50 -4.01 -2.19
N GLY A 257 -20.37 -3.30 -2.91
CA GLY A 257 -21.65 -2.84 -2.42
C GLY A 257 -22.55 -3.94 -1.88
N GLU A 258 -22.70 -5.01 -2.66
CA GLU A 258 -23.49 -6.18 -2.30
C GLU A 258 -22.96 -6.85 -1.04
N LYS A 259 -21.63 -7.04 -0.92
CA LYS A 259 -21.02 -7.63 0.28
C LYS A 259 -21.11 -6.72 1.50
N LEU A 260 -20.93 -5.41 1.34
CA LEU A 260 -21.07 -4.43 2.43
C LEU A 260 -22.51 -4.33 2.96
N ASN A 261 -23.50 -4.49 2.08
CA ASN A 261 -24.93 -4.37 2.43
C ASN A 261 -25.61 -5.73 2.70
N SER A 262 -24.88 -6.84 2.65
CA SER A 262 -25.41 -8.19 2.89
C SER A 262 -25.99 -8.33 4.31
N ALA A 263 -27.12 -9.03 4.42
CA ALA A 263 -27.80 -9.27 5.70
C ALA A 263 -27.23 -10.46 6.48
N SER A 264 -26.56 -11.41 5.81
CA SER A 264 -26.09 -12.67 6.40
C SER A 264 -24.57 -12.78 6.49
N ASN A 265 -23.85 -12.36 5.44
CA ASN A 265 -22.39 -12.45 5.33
C ASN A 265 -21.81 -11.06 5.06
N ARG A 266 -22.03 -10.15 6.02
CA ARG A 266 -21.71 -8.73 5.83
C ARG A 266 -20.22 -8.47 5.93
N LEU A 267 -19.64 -7.93 4.86
CA LEU A 267 -18.36 -7.22 4.93
C LEU A 267 -18.58 -5.94 5.75
N ARG A 268 -17.94 -5.82 6.91
CA ARG A 268 -18.16 -4.68 7.82
C ARG A 268 -17.49 -3.41 7.32
N ALA A 269 -16.30 -3.54 6.74
CA ALA A 269 -15.62 -2.47 6.03
C ALA A 269 -14.53 -3.00 5.10
N ALA A 270 -14.25 -2.26 4.02
CA ALA A 270 -13.05 -2.42 3.20
C ALA A 270 -12.13 -1.21 3.37
N LEU A 271 -10.91 -1.42 3.86
CA LEU A 271 -9.90 -0.37 4.02
C LEU A 271 -9.11 -0.19 2.73
N ILE A 272 -8.98 1.05 2.28
CA ILE A 272 -8.27 1.41 1.06
C ILE A 272 -6.99 2.13 1.44
N VAL A 273 -5.86 1.66 0.93
CA VAL A 273 -4.56 2.32 1.06
C VAL A 273 -4.02 2.58 -0.35
N SER A 274 -3.72 3.83 -0.67
CA SER A 274 -3.32 4.27 -2.00
C SER A 274 -2.18 5.29 -1.94
N ARG A 275 -1.47 5.47 -3.06
CA ARG A 275 -0.55 6.61 -3.26
C ARG A 275 -1.23 7.83 -3.88
N ASP A 276 -2.34 7.62 -4.57
CA ASP A 276 -3.02 8.69 -5.28
C ASP A 276 -3.91 9.47 -4.30
N GLU A 277 -3.71 10.79 -4.26
CA GLU A 277 -4.51 11.73 -3.45
C GLU A 277 -5.95 11.86 -3.96
N ASN A 278 -6.21 11.42 -5.20
CA ASN A 278 -7.52 11.55 -5.84
C ASN A 278 -7.99 10.20 -6.38
N LEU A 279 -8.97 9.62 -5.69
CA LEU A 279 -9.69 8.40 -6.05
C LEU A 279 -11.17 8.72 -6.33
N GLU A 280 -11.48 9.93 -6.80
CA GLU A 280 -12.87 10.37 -7.01
C GLU A 280 -13.63 9.50 -7.99
N ALA A 281 -12.99 9.06 -9.08
CA ALA A 281 -13.63 8.21 -10.06
C ALA A 281 -14.12 6.89 -9.42
N ALA A 282 -13.25 6.19 -8.69
CA ALA A 282 -13.62 4.99 -7.95
C ALA A 282 -14.66 5.29 -6.86
N SER A 283 -14.47 6.37 -6.11
CA SER A 283 -15.35 6.75 -5.01
C SER A 283 -16.77 7.10 -5.47
N ARG A 284 -16.94 7.64 -6.69
CA ARG A 284 -18.26 7.89 -7.28
C ARG A 284 -19.00 6.59 -7.55
N LEU A 285 -18.34 5.60 -8.15
CA LEU A 285 -18.93 4.30 -8.43
C LEU A 285 -19.38 3.60 -7.14
N VAL A 286 -18.55 3.66 -6.10
CA VAL A 286 -18.86 3.07 -4.79
C VAL A 286 -20.03 3.76 -4.10
N ARG A 287 -20.15 5.09 -4.19
CA ARG A 287 -21.26 5.86 -3.59
C ARG A 287 -22.56 5.78 -4.37
N ASP A 288 -22.49 5.53 -5.68
CA ASP A 288 -23.68 5.51 -6.53
C ASP A 288 -24.65 4.42 -6.05
N ALA A 289 -25.86 4.84 -5.69
CA ALA A 289 -26.89 3.96 -5.13
C ALA A 289 -27.36 2.86 -6.10
N SER A 290 -27.14 3.03 -7.42
CA SER A 290 -27.45 2.04 -8.46
C SER A 290 -26.30 1.08 -8.78
N ILE A 291 -25.10 1.35 -8.24
CA ILE A 291 -23.89 0.56 -8.47
C ILE A 291 -23.42 -0.03 -7.14
N GLY A 292 -22.72 0.73 -6.31
CA GLY A 292 -22.13 0.23 -5.06
C GLY A 292 -22.96 0.48 -3.81
N ASN A 293 -23.79 1.54 -3.77
CA ASN A 293 -24.59 1.89 -2.60
C ASN A 293 -23.83 1.78 -1.26
N ALA A 294 -22.59 2.29 -1.22
CA ALA A 294 -21.71 2.20 -0.08
C ALA A 294 -21.24 3.59 0.37
N THR A 295 -21.00 3.73 1.67
CA THR A 295 -20.48 4.97 2.24
C THR A 295 -18.96 4.99 2.10
N VAL A 296 -18.43 6.07 1.51
CA VAL A 296 -16.99 6.34 1.48
C VAL A 296 -16.63 7.21 2.67
N VAL A 297 -15.79 6.69 3.56
CA VAL A 297 -15.32 7.35 4.79
C VAL A 297 -13.89 7.84 4.56
N PRO A 298 -13.66 9.16 4.47
CA PRO A 298 -12.31 9.71 4.43
C PRO A 298 -11.58 9.48 5.75
N LEU A 299 -10.37 8.93 5.69
CA LEU A 299 -9.56 8.66 6.89
C LEU A 299 -8.44 9.70 7.09
N MET A 300 -8.06 10.41 6.03
CA MET A 300 -7.08 11.50 6.09
C MET A 300 -7.65 12.78 6.72
N ASP A 301 -6.77 13.65 7.22
CA ASP A 301 -7.18 14.94 7.78
C ASP A 301 -7.73 15.86 6.68
N PRO A 302 -9.02 16.28 6.76
CA PRO A 302 -9.63 17.14 5.76
C PRO A 302 -9.05 18.57 5.72
N ASN A 303 -8.32 19.02 6.75
CA ASN A 303 -7.81 20.39 6.85
C ASN A 303 -6.78 20.73 5.75
N GLY A 304 -6.11 19.72 5.17
CA GLY A 304 -5.18 19.88 4.06
C GLY A 304 -5.82 19.92 2.67
N GLY A 305 -7.16 19.82 2.60
CA GLY A 305 -7.89 19.57 1.36
C GLY A 305 -8.18 18.08 1.16
N ARG A 306 -8.62 17.71 -0.04
CA ARG A 306 -8.94 16.32 -0.38
C ARG A 306 -7.68 15.46 -0.40
N ASP A 307 -7.73 14.33 0.30
CA ASP A 307 -6.68 13.32 0.29
C ASP A 307 -7.30 11.92 0.45
N ASP A 308 -7.40 11.21 -0.67
CA ASP A 308 -8.01 9.88 -0.75
C ASP A 308 -7.00 8.74 -0.54
N ARG A 309 -5.77 9.03 -0.12
CA ARG A 309 -4.75 7.98 0.07
C ARG A 309 -5.14 6.95 1.12
N GLN A 310 -6.03 7.32 2.03
CA GLN A 310 -6.66 6.39 2.95
C GLN A 310 -8.17 6.65 3.05
N LEU A 311 -8.94 5.64 2.67
CA LEU A 311 -10.40 5.62 2.76
C LEU A 311 -10.84 4.32 3.45
N ALA A 312 -12.07 4.31 3.93
CA ALA A 312 -12.80 3.07 4.14
C ALA A 312 -14.10 3.08 3.35
N PHE A 313 -14.47 1.94 2.80
CA PHE A 313 -15.81 1.70 2.28
C PHE A 313 -16.61 0.95 3.34
N ALA A 314 -17.77 1.48 3.68
CA ALA A 314 -18.66 0.99 4.72
C ALA A 314 -20.07 0.77 4.13
N PRO A 315 -20.96 0.04 4.84
CA PRO A 315 -22.33 -0.18 4.39
C PRO A 315 -23.05 1.13 4.03
N GLY A 316 -24.00 1.06 3.09
CA GLY A 316 -24.78 2.21 2.66
C GLY A 316 -25.49 2.87 3.83
N GLY A 317 -25.37 4.19 3.94
CA GLY A 317 -25.95 4.95 5.05
C GLY A 317 -25.19 4.83 6.37
N TRP A 318 -24.02 4.17 6.40
CA TRP A 318 -23.17 4.15 7.59
C TRP A 318 -22.87 5.57 8.09
N THR A 319 -22.98 5.76 9.40
CA THR A 319 -22.65 7.00 10.09
C THR A 319 -21.74 6.69 11.26
N ARG A 320 -20.89 7.65 11.61
CA ARG A 320 -19.99 7.50 12.76
C ARG A 320 -20.82 7.35 14.04
N PRO A 321 -20.57 6.31 14.87
CA PRO A 321 -21.27 6.16 16.14
C PRO A 321 -21.00 7.35 17.08
N THR A 322 -22.06 7.88 17.70
CA THR A 322 -21.99 9.03 18.62
C THR A 322 -21.23 8.72 19.91
N ASN A 323 -21.27 7.45 20.34
CA ASN A 323 -20.62 6.96 21.55
C ASN A 323 -19.29 6.27 21.28
N ALA A 324 -18.75 6.36 20.06
CA ALA A 324 -17.44 5.81 19.77
C ALA A 324 -16.42 6.46 20.72
N ALA A 325 -15.99 5.71 21.74
CA ALA A 325 -14.90 6.03 22.64
C ALA A 325 -13.58 5.97 21.85
N GLY A 326 -13.47 6.86 20.86
CA GLY A 326 -12.28 7.01 20.07
C GLY A 326 -11.22 7.72 20.89
N GLU A 327 -9.97 7.29 20.71
CA GLU A 327 -8.83 8.17 21.00
C GLU A 327 -9.10 9.56 20.39
N PRO A 328 -8.66 10.64 21.05
CA PRO A 328 -8.76 11.97 20.47
C PRO A 328 -8.24 11.92 19.03
N ARG A 329 -8.97 12.53 18.08
CA ARG A 329 -8.51 12.63 16.68
C ARG A 329 -7.07 13.16 16.58
N GLU A 330 -6.66 13.92 17.59
CA GLU A 330 -5.37 14.59 17.75
C GLU A 330 -4.22 13.72 18.30
N ALA A 331 -4.47 12.49 18.76
CA ALA A 331 -3.37 11.63 19.20
C ALA A 331 -2.39 11.40 18.03
N PRO A 332 -1.06 11.50 18.24
CA PRO A 332 -0.09 11.23 17.19
C PRO A 332 -0.29 9.83 16.59
N LEU A 333 -0.02 9.69 15.29
CA LEU A 333 0.04 8.37 14.65
C LEU A 333 1.42 7.76 14.89
N THR A 334 1.48 6.43 14.97
CA THR A 334 2.75 5.70 15.17
C THR A 334 3.69 5.89 13.98
N PHE A 335 3.11 5.89 12.77
CA PHE A 335 3.80 6.20 11.54
C PHE A 335 3.13 7.41 10.88
N PRO A 336 3.89 8.40 10.41
CA PRO A 336 3.36 9.40 9.53
C PRO A 336 2.88 8.66 8.28
N ASN A 337 1.61 8.88 7.88
CA ASN A 337 1.20 8.40 6.57
C ASN A 337 2.06 9.09 5.52
N VAL A 338 2.33 8.37 4.43
CA VAL A 338 3.11 8.77 3.25
C VAL A 338 3.29 10.28 3.24
N PRO A 339 4.53 10.80 3.33
CA PRO A 339 4.71 12.22 3.19
C PRO A 339 4.15 12.46 1.80
N TYR A 340 3.25 13.43 1.72
CA TYR A 340 3.25 14.28 0.54
C TYR A 340 4.71 14.43 0.09
N GLU A 341 4.98 14.46 -1.20
CA GLU A 341 6.25 14.96 -1.67
C GLU A 341 6.49 16.34 -0.99
N GLU A 342 7.08 16.41 0.20
CA GLU A 342 7.35 17.65 0.94
C GLU A 342 8.34 18.52 0.15
N HIS A 343 8.77 18.02 -1.01
CA HIS A 343 9.62 18.61 -2.00
C HIS A 343 8.93 18.92 -3.34
N LYS A 344 7.68 18.50 -3.60
CA LYS A 344 6.84 19.23 -4.56
C LYS A 344 6.42 20.50 -3.85
N ARG A 345 6.79 21.63 -4.45
CA ARG A 345 6.57 22.97 -3.90
C ARG A 345 5.20 23.04 -3.24
N ARG A 346 5.18 23.46 -1.96
CA ARG A 346 3.96 23.94 -1.28
C ARG A 346 3.12 24.67 -2.32
N ARG A 347 1.82 24.33 -2.41
CA ARG A 347 0.85 25.18 -3.10
C ARG A 347 0.87 26.53 -2.38
N GLY A 348 1.77 27.39 -2.82
CA GLY A 348 1.92 28.74 -2.32
C GLY A 348 0.64 29.47 -2.66
N GLY A 349 0.02 30.04 -1.63
CA GLY A 349 -1.04 31.00 -1.77
C GLY A 349 -0.63 32.10 -2.76
N GLY A 350 -1.38 32.19 -3.85
CA GLY A 350 -1.43 33.37 -4.70
C GLY A 350 -2.74 34.09 -4.41
N GLY A 351 -2.84 34.68 -3.22
CA GLY A 351 -3.85 35.69 -2.91
C GLY A 351 -3.33 37.07 -3.31
N HIS A 352 -4.20 37.84 -3.97
CA HIS A 352 -4.09 39.26 -4.34
C HIS A 352 -3.14 39.60 -5.52
N GLY A 353 -3.54 40.39 -6.51
CA GLY A 353 -4.79 41.11 -6.73
C GLY A 353 -4.78 41.80 -8.11
N ASN A 354 -5.98 42.14 -8.59
CA ASN A 354 -6.16 43.16 -9.63
C ASN A 354 -5.50 44.47 -9.18
N ASN A 355 -4.60 45.04 -9.99
CA ASN A 355 -4.84 46.41 -10.45
C ASN A 355 -4.00 46.80 -11.67
N GLN A 356 -4.57 47.77 -12.37
CA GLN A 356 -4.19 48.35 -13.64
C GLN A 356 -2.84 49.10 -13.63
N GLY A 357 -2.23 49.18 -14.81
CA GLY A 357 -1.77 50.46 -15.36
C GLY A 357 -0.30 50.84 -15.16
N GLY A 358 0.31 51.32 -16.24
CA GLY A 358 1.36 52.35 -16.15
C GLY A 358 2.70 52.00 -16.79
N ARG A 359 2.94 52.57 -17.98
CA ARG A 359 4.25 52.69 -18.65
C ARG A 359 5.27 53.41 -17.74
N HIS A 360 6.56 53.08 -17.84
CA HIS A 360 7.61 54.04 -18.23
C HIS A 360 8.99 53.38 -18.46
N ARG A 361 9.74 54.09 -19.30
CA ARG A 361 11.00 53.87 -20.03
C ARG A 361 12.32 53.78 -19.24
N ASP A 362 13.28 53.16 -19.94
CA ASP A 362 14.71 53.47 -20.14
C ASP A 362 15.78 53.30 -19.03
N GLY A 363 16.80 52.48 -19.38
CA GLY A 363 18.20 52.90 -19.36
C GLY A 363 19.16 52.24 -18.36
N GLY A 364 20.24 51.60 -18.87
CA GLY A 364 21.56 51.64 -18.21
C GLY A 364 22.28 50.31 -17.89
N PHE A 365 23.14 49.89 -18.82
CA PHE A 365 24.35 49.05 -18.70
C PHE A 365 25.07 48.96 -17.33
N ARG A 366 25.47 47.75 -16.87
CA ARG A 366 26.86 47.20 -16.91
C ARG A 366 27.04 45.87 -16.13
N ASP A 367 27.81 45.00 -16.78
CA ASP A 367 28.55 43.77 -16.42
C ASP A 367 28.70 43.27 -14.96
N GLY A 368 28.67 41.94 -14.83
CA GLY A 368 29.20 41.18 -13.70
C GLY A 368 28.77 39.70 -13.73
N GLY A 369 29.62 38.83 -14.28
CA GLY A 369 29.26 37.49 -14.75
C GLY A 369 28.90 36.44 -13.70
N PHE A 370 27.88 35.64 -14.03
CA PHE A 370 27.55 34.37 -13.38
C PHE A 370 27.86 33.20 -14.31
N ARG A 371 28.77 32.30 -13.89
CA ARG A 371 28.88 30.94 -14.43
C ARG A 371 28.25 29.96 -13.43
N ARG A 372 27.06 29.45 -13.75
CA ARG A 372 26.57 28.13 -13.31
C ARG A 372 25.91 27.47 -14.52
N GLY A 373 26.54 26.41 -15.02
CA GLY A 373 26.02 25.60 -16.10
C GLY A 373 24.77 24.85 -15.64
N ASN A 374 23.68 25.12 -16.33
CA ASN A 374 22.40 24.43 -16.26
C ASN A 374 22.11 23.97 -17.70
N GLY A 375 21.74 22.71 -17.91
CA GLY A 375 21.36 22.20 -19.23
C GLY A 375 21.30 20.67 -19.21
N GLY A 376 20.21 20.02 -19.62
CA GLY A 376 18.98 20.53 -20.20
C GLY A 376 17.92 19.44 -20.26
N GLY A 377 16.66 19.87 -20.26
CA GLY A 377 15.55 19.06 -20.75
C GLY A 377 15.31 19.37 -22.22
N TRP A 378 14.87 18.39 -23.00
CA TRP A 378 14.29 18.61 -24.32
C TRP A 378 13.17 17.58 -24.54
N SER A 379 11.94 18.07 -24.55
CA SER A 379 10.84 17.55 -25.33
C SER A 379 10.96 18.12 -26.75
N ASP A 380 10.77 17.31 -27.78
CA ASP A 380 10.34 17.82 -29.08
C ASP A 380 9.42 16.82 -29.79
N HIS A 381 8.22 17.31 -30.09
CA HIS A 381 7.27 16.67 -30.99
C HIS A 381 7.73 16.87 -32.44
N ARG A 382 7.78 15.80 -33.23
CA ARG A 382 7.55 15.89 -34.67
C ARG A 382 6.45 14.94 -35.07
N ARG A 383 5.41 15.53 -35.66
CA ARG A 383 4.41 14.85 -36.48
C ARG A 383 5.09 14.46 -37.79
N ASP A 384 4.87 13.22 -38.22
CA ASP A 384 4.73 12.93 -39.64
C ASP A 384 3.61 11.90 -39.85
N ARG A 385 2.82 12.16 -40.89
CA ARG A 385 1.64 11.39 -41.30
C ARG A 385 2.07 10.23 -42.20
N GLY A 386 1.35 9.12 -42.09
CA GLY A 386 0.98 8.27 -43.24
C GLY A 386 1.50 6.84 -43.19
N GLY A 387 0.57 5.88 -43.19
CA GLY A 387 0.86 4.47 -43.45
C GLY A 387 -0.08 3.53 -42.73
N GLY A 388 -1.25 3.27 -43.32
CA GLY A 388 -2.20 2.29 -42.82
C GLY A 388 -1.65 0.86 -42.88
N GLY A 389 -2.08 0.05 -41.92
CA GLY A 389 -1.79 -1.36 -41.83
C GLY A 389 -2.47 -1.96 -40.61
N GLU A 390 -3.72 -2.39 -40.79
CA GLU A 390 -4.44 -3.22 -39.83
C GLU A 390 -3.61 -4.46 -39.50
N ARG A 391 -3.40 -4.72 -38.21
CA ARG A 391 -3.04 -6.04 -37.69
C ARG A 391 -3.85 -6.36 -36.43
N PRO A 392 -4.15 -7.65 -36.21
CA PRO A 392 -5.34 -8.08 -35.50
C PRO A 392 -5.21 -7.89 -33.99
N ARG A 393 -6.37 -7.75 -33.35
CA ARG A 393 -6.54 -7.74 -31.89
C ARG A 393 -6.11 -9.09 -31.34
N ASP A 394 -4.96 -9.14 -30.67
CA ASP A 394 -4.63 -10.25 -29.79
C ASP A 394 -5.44 -10.12 -28.49
N ALA A 395 -6.44 -10.99 -28.39
CA ALA A 395 -7.19 -11.26 -27.18
C ALA A 395 -6.31 -12.08 -26.23
N GLY A 396 -5.67 -11.41 -25.29
CA GLY A 396 -4.87 -12.09 -24.27
C GLY A 396 -3.97 -11.14 -23.49
N ARG A 397 -4.57 -10.27 -22.67
CA ARG A 397 -3.88 -9.53 -21.60
C ARG A 397 -4.90 -8.88 -20.66
N TRP A 398 -4.91 -9.33 -19.41
CA TRP A 398 -5.31 -8.54 -18.24
C TRP A 398 -4.19 -8.68 -17.23
#